data_AF-A0A0G2DSB1-F1
#
_entry.id   AF-A0A0G2DSB1-F1
#
_cell.length_a   1.000
_cell.length_b   1.000
_cell.length_c   1.000
_cell.angle_alpha   90.00
_cell.angle_beta   90.00
_cell.angle_gamma   90.00
#
_symmetry.space_group_name_H-M   'P 1'
#
loop_
_entity.id
_entity.type
_entity.pdbx_description
1 polymer ?
#
loop_
_entity_poly.entity_id
_entity_poly.type
_entity_poly.pdbx_seq_one_letter_code
_entity_poly.pdbx_strand_id
1 'polypeptide(L)'
;MFRVLDFLKNSSKAARLSAPQTKTVVIHPVVTDLTVSPPTREQDLLNWHRIEKDLFLYTSQPAWLYVALANEERLTAEDLVVTDIRVGEPPPNPDSWDSRPGGIWLLRSKFSGRINEVVTEVDVLFGIDAVDPRPQWVLMESSLQLNARSKLPVARLSALRGRAKSRPDDHAVLRVKDNGKFKIVQISDMHMVTGVGVCKDAVDAHGKNLPECEADPLTVHLIGNILDVEKPDLVILTGDQLHHDISDSQSALFKAVAPIIERSIPFAAVFGNHDSEGIHALSRE
;
A
#
# COMPACT_ATOMS: atom_id res chain seq x y z
N MET A 1 13.93 20.76 3.28
CA MET A 1 14.34 19.39 3.65
C MET A 1 13.17 18.48 3.30
N PHE A 2 13.28 17.74 2.21
CA PHE A 2 12.18 16.96 1.64
C PHE A 2 11.71 15.90 2.65
N ARG A 3 10.43 15.96 3.04
CA ARG A 3 9.81 15.01 3.96
C ARG A 3 9.56 13.70 3.22
N VAL A 4 10.54 12.79 3.32
CA VAL A 4 10.54 11.44 2.71
C VAL A 4 9.30 10.61 3.10
N LEU A 5 8.65 10.91 4.24
CA LEU A 5 7.44 10.22 4.69
C LEU A 5 6.12 10.78 4.13
N ASP A 6 6.07 12.03 3.67
CA ASP A 6 4.82 12.60 3.12
C ASP A 6 4.47 11.98 1.76
N PHE A 7 5.48 11.46 1.05
CA PHE A 7 5.33 10.74 -0.22
C PHE A 7 4.53 9.44 -0.11
N LEU A 8 4.64 8.72 1.02
CA LEU A 8 3.89 7.46 1.26
C LEU A 8 2.55 7.66 1.99
N LYS A 9 2.34 8.83 2.59
CA LYS A 9 1.10 9.17 3.31
C LYS A 9 0.05 9.83 2.41
N ASN A 10 0.44 10.47 1.30
CA ASN A 10 -0.45 11.25 0.44
C ASN A 10 -0.96 10.54 -0.82
N SER A 11 -0.58 9.29 -1.09
CA SER A 11 -1.04 8.55 -2.27
C SER A 11 -2.54 8.20 -2.26
N SER A 12 -3.28 8.52 -1.20
CA SER A 12 -4.75 8.38 -1.12
C SER A 12 -5.54 9.62 -1.58
N LYS A 13 -4.88 10.68 -2.07
CA LYS A 13 -5.55 11.87 -2.63
C LYS A 13 -5.40 11.98 -4.15
N ALA A 14 -6.17 11.19 -4.90
CA ALA A 14 -6.60 11.48 -6.28
C ALA A 14 -7.88 10.63 -6.52
N ALA A 15 -8.99 11.08 -7.11
CA ALA A 15 -9.27 12.21 -7.99
C ALA A 15 -10.58 12.91 -7.59
N ARG A 16 -10.63 14.24 -7.78
CA ARG A 16 -11.86 15.03 -7.66
C ARG A 16 -12.60 15.04 -8.99
N LEU A 17 -13.86 14.60 -8.96
CA LEU A 17 -15.02 15.22 -9.65
C LEU A 17 -16.30 14.50 -9.21
N SER A 18 -16.76 14.80 -8.00
CA SER A 18 -18.18 14.77 -7.61
C SER A 18 -18.38 15.61 -6.34
N ALA A 19 -19.60 16.11 -6.16
CA ALA A 19 -20.03 17.18 -5.24
C ALA A 19 -19.47 17.11 -3.79
N PRO A 20 -19.40 18.24 -3.06
CA PRO A 20 -18.77 18.29 -1.74
C PRO A 20 -19.62 17.57 -0.70
N GLN A 21 -19.36 16.27 -0.50
CA GLN A 21 -19.60 15.66 0.79
C GLN A 21 -18.38 15.98 1.66
N THR A 22 -18.55 16.86 2.64
CA THR A 22 -17.61 17.11 3.72
C THR A 22 -17.42 15.80 4.50
N LYS A 23 -16.53 14.91 4.02
CA LYS A 23 -16.11 13.73 4.77
C LYS A 23 -15.40 14.22 6.04
N THR A 24 -16.04 14.05 7.19
CA THR A 24 -15.46 14.37 8.50
C THR A 24 -14.18 13.55 8.67
N VAL A 25 -13.03 14.23 8.83
CA VAL A 25 -11.77 13.55 9.13
C VAL A 25 -11.85 13.05 10.57
N VAL A 26 -11.81 11.72 10.76
CA VAL A 26 -11.74 11.12 12.09
C VAL A 26 -10.31 11.28 12.60
N ILE A 27 -10.14 12.19 13.56
CA ILE A 27 -8.88 12.35 14.29
C ILE A 27 -8.72 11.10 15.18
N HIS A 28 -7.58 10.42 15.10
CA HIS A 28 -7.29 9.18 15.85
C HIS A 28 -8.25 8.02 15.51
N PRO A 29 -8.22 7.51 14.26
CA PRO A 29 -9.13 6.47 13.82
C PRO A 29 -8.84 5.11 14.48
N VAL A 30 -9.92 4.42 14.84
CA VAL A 30 -9.94 3.00 15.20
C VAL A 30 -10.94 2.30 14.31
N VAL A 31 -10.54 1.17 13.72
CA VAL A 31 -11.42 0.38 12.86
C VAL A 31 -12.38 -0.42 13.74
N THR A 32 -13.67 -0.23 13.53
CA THR A 32 -14.73 -0.93 14.28
C THR A 32 -15.41 -2.02 13.45
N ASP A 33 -15.37 -1.91 12.12
CA ASP A 33 -15.87 -2.91 11.16
C ASP A 33 -15.30 -2.66 9.76
N LEU A 34 -15.40 -3.63 8.85
CA LEU A 34 -15.06 -3.47 7.44
C LEU A 34 -15.85 -4.46 6.56
N THR A 35 -16.15 -4.09 5.31
CA THR A 35 -16.88 -4.95 4.36
C THR A 35 -16.65 -4.51 2.91
N VAL A 36 -16.80 -5.42 1.94
CA VAL A 36 -16.73 -5.11 0.49
C VAL A 36 -18.11 -4.78 -0.14
N SER A 37 -19.17 -4.76 0.68
CA SER A 37 -20.52 -4.38 0.24
C SER A 37 -20.94 -3.04 0.85
N PRO A 38 -21.66 -2.18 0.10
CA PRO A 38 -22.13 -0.91 0.65
C PRO A 38 -23.07 -1.17 1.85
N PRO A 39 -22.90 -0.43 2.97
CA PRO A 39 -23.77 -0.59 4.12
C PRO A 39 -25.20 -0.15 3.78
N THR A 40 -26.20 -0.84 4.34
CA THR A 40 -27.61 -0.77 3.91
C THR A 40 -28.45 0.33 4.57
N ARG A 41 -27.90 1.12 5.52
CA ARG A 41 -28.64 2.16 6.25
C ARG A 41 -27.94 3.52 6.20
N GLU A 42 -28.70 4.56 5.86
CA GLU A 42 -28.22 5.94 5.74
C GLU A 42 -27.71 6.55 7.06
N GLN A 43 -28.18 6.06 8.23
CA GLN A 43 -27.69 6.50 9.54
C GLN A 43 -26.32 5.92 9.92
N ASP A 44 -25.95 4.75 9.38
CA ASP A 44 -24.66 4.11 9.64
C ASP A 44 -23.54 4.74 8.78
N LEU A 45 -23.88 5.31 7.61
CA LEU A 45 -22.93 5.87 6.64
C LEU A 45 -22.02 6.99 7.20
N LEU A 46 -22.38 7.64 8.30
CA LEU A 46 -21.56 8.71 8.89
C LEU A 46 -20.19 8.21 9.40
N ASN A 47 -20.10 6.92 9.77
CA ASN A 47 -18.87 6.30 10.27
C ASN A 47 -18.21 5.39 9.22
N TRP A 48 -18.89 5.08 8.12
CA TRP A 48 -18.35 4.23 7.06
C TRP A 48 -17.59 5.07 6.03
N HIS A 49 -16.33 4.72 5.82
CA HIS A 49 -15.47 5.35 4.85
C HIS A 49 -15.15 4.36 3.73
N ARG A 50 -15.39 4.80 2.49
CA ARG A 50 -14.97 4.05 1.30
C ARG A 50 -13.48 4.24 1.06
N ILE A 51 -12.74 3.15 0.90
CA ILE A 51 -11.40 3.16 0.33
C ILE A 51 -11.55 3.38 -1.18
N GLU A 52 -10.95 4.46 -1.68
CA GLU A 52 -11.11 4.92 -3.07
C GLU A 52 -10.25 4.10 -4.06
N LYS A 53 -10.38 2.77 -3.99
CA LYS A 53 -9.74 1.80 -4.89
C LYS A 53 -10.79 0.82 -5.38
N ASP A 54 -10.98 0.76 -6.71
CA ASP A 54 -11.88 -0.23 -7.30
C ASP A 54 -11.24 -1.60 -7.22
N LEU A 55 -11.88 -2.51 -6.49
CA LEU A 55 -11.41 -3.88 -6.29
C LEU A 55 -11.33 -4.69 -7.59
N PHE A 56 -11.97 -4.24 -8.66
CA PHE A 56 -11.90 -4.84 -10.00
C PHE A 56 -11.04 -4.05 -11.01
N LEU A 57 -10.30 -3.04 -10.52
CA LEU A 57 -9.38 -2.24 -11.34
C LEU A 57 -10.05 -1.69 -12.61
N TYR A 58 -11.31 -1.26 -12.52
CA TYR A 58 -12.07 -0.61 -13.60
C TYR A 58 -12.36 -1.48 -14.82
N THR A 59 -12.21 -2.81 -14.69
CA THR A 59 -12.42 -3.75 -15.80
C THR A 59 -13.81 -4.42 -15.81
N SER A 60 -14.58 -4.25 -14.74
CA SER A 60 -15.95 -4.78 -14.59
C SER A 60 -16.80 -3.89 -13.69
N GLN A 61 -17.96 -4.37 -13.24
CA GLN A 61 -18.77 -3.65 -12.27
C GLN A 61 -17.93 -3.34 -11.02
N PRO A 62 -17.85 -2.07 -10.59
CA PRO A 62 -16.93 -1.67 -9.54
C PRO A 62 -17.39 -2.19 -8.17
N ALA A 63 -16.41 -2.45 -7.31
CA ALA A 63 -16.62 -2.73 -5.90
C ALA A 63 -15.57 -2.03 -5.06
N TRP A 64 -15.89 -1.73 -3.80
CA TRP A 64 -15.00 -1.01 -2.90
C TRP A 64 -14.98 -1.65 -1.53
N LEU A 65 -13.87 -1.45 -0.83
CA LEU A 65 -13.81 -1.71 0.61
C LEU A 65 -14.40 -0.52 1.36
N TYR A 66 -15.29 -0.81 2.30
CA TYR A 66 -15.85 0.14 3.26
C TYR A 66 -15.29 -0.19 4.64
N VAL A 67 -14.90 0.83 5.40
CA VAL A 67 -14.30 0.71 6.72
C VAL A 67 -15.07 1.59 7.69
N ALA A 68 -15.61 1.01 8.76
CA ALA A 68 -16.22 1.77 9.84
C ALA A 68 -15.13 2.28 10.79
N LEU A 69 -15.11 3.59 11.01
CA LEU A 69 -14.14 4.26 11.86
C LEU A 69 -14.82 4.89 13.08
N ALA A 70 -14.18 4.76 14.23
CA ALA A 70 -14.49 5.51 15.44
C ALA A 70 -13.29 6.39 15.84
N ASN A 71 -13.57 7.48 16.55
CA ASN A 71 -12.52 8.29 17.18
C ASN A 71 -12.13 7.62 18.50
N GLU A 72 -10.84 7.32 18.68
CA GLU A 72 -10.28 6.71 19.89
C GLU A 72 -10.74 7.39 21.18
N GLU A 73 -10.79 8.73 21.21
CA GLU A 73 -11.16 9.53 22.38
C GLU A 73 -12.63 9.39 22.79
N ARG A 74 -13.46 8.85 21.89
CA ARG A 74 -14.90 8.62 22.11
C ARG A 74 -15.23 7.15 22.40
N LEU A 75 -14.24 6.25 22.34
CA LEU A 75 -14.43 4.84 22.64
C LEU A 75 -14.57 4.60 24.15
N THR A 76 -15.45 3.67 24.48
CA THR A 76 -15.71 3.15 25.81
C THR A 76 -15.30 1.68 25.90
N ALA A 77 -15.22 1.13 27.12
CA ALA A 77 -14.90 -0.28 27.32
C ALA A 77 -15.98 -1.26 26.78
N GLU A 78 -17.17 -0.76 26.43
CA GLU A 78 -18.24 -1.57 25.85
C GLU A 78 -18.21 -1.59 24.32
N ASP A 79 -17.45 -0.69 23.69
CA ASP A 79 -17.36 -0.61 22.24
C ASP A 79 -16.51 -1.74 21.65
N LEU A 80 -17.04 -2.37 20.61
CA LEU A 80 -16.34 -3.41 19.86
C LEU A 80 -15.46 -2.82 18.78
N VAL A 81 -14.16 -3.14 18.85
CA VAL A 81 -13.14 -2.71 17.90
C VAL A 81 -12.54 -3.92 17.19
N VAL A 82 -12.05 -3.72 15.97
CA VAL A 82 -11.34 -4.76 15.23
C VAL A 82 -9.94 -4.90 15.82
N THR A 83 -9.64 -6.08 16.32
CA THR A 83 -8.33 -6.43 16.87
C THR A 83 -7.50 -7.27 15.91
N ASP A 84 -8.13 -7.97 14.98
CA ASP A 84 -7.40 -8.73 13.97
C ASP A 84 -8.24 -8.94 12.71
N ILE A 85 -7.55 -9.13 11.58
CA ILE A 85 -8.17 -9.33 10.27
C ILE A 85 -7.48 -10.50 9.59
N ARG A 86 -8.26 -11.43 9.04
CA ARG A 86 -7.77 -12.50 8.16
C ARG A 86 -8.54 -12.50 6.86
N VAL A 87 -7.89 -13.00 5.81
CA VAL A 87 -8.49 -13.16 4.49
C VAL A 87 -8.27 -14.60 4.03
N GLY A 88 -9.25 -15.19 3.37
CA GLY A 88 -9.18 -16.54 2.81
C GLY A 88 -9.83 -17.58 3.72
N GLU A 89 -9.07 -18.62 4.05
CA GLU A 89 -9.55 -19.77 4.81
C GLU A 89 -10.11 -19.37 6.20
N PRO A 90 -11.14 -20.08 6.69
CA PRO A 90 -11.70 -19.83 8.01
C PRO A 90 -10.64 -19.89 9.12
N PRO A 91 -10.73 -19.03 10.14
CA PRO A 91 -9.84 -19.10 11.29
C PRO A 91 -10.08 -20.37 12.11
N PRO A 92 -9.09 -20.83 12.90
CA PRO A 92 -9.21 -22.07 13.69
C PRO A 92 -10.44 -22.13 14.61
N ASN A 93 -10.90 -20.98 15.10
CA ASN A 93 -12.09 -20.84 15.95
C ASN A 93 -13.10 -19.90 15.28
N PRO A 94 -13.81 -20.33 14.22
CA PRO A 94 -14.62 -19.44 13.39
C PRO A 94 -15.77 -18.77 14.15
N ASP A 95 -16.31 -19.41 15.20
CA ASP A 95 -17.39 -18.85 16.01
C ASP A 95 -17.02 -17.57 16.77
N SER A 96 -15.71 -17.32 16.96
CA SER A 96 -15.20 -16.08 17.57
C SER A 96 -14.92 -14.98 16.55
N TRP A 97 -15.16 -15.24 15.26
CA TRP A 97 -14.85 -14.34 14.17
C TRP A 97 -16.08 -13.98 13.36
N ASP A 98 -16.16 -12.71 13.05
CA ASP A 98 -17.19 -12.12 12.20
C ASP A 98 -16.82 -12.34 10.73
N SER A 99 -17.58 -13.17 10.01
CA SER A 99 -17.41 -13.35 8.56
C SER A 99 -17.97 -12.15 7.78
N ARG A 100 -17.28 -11.75 6.70
CA ARG A 100 -17.65 -10.68 5.78
C ARG A 100 -17.43 -11.13 4.33
N PRO A 101 -18.15 -10.55 3.34
CA PRO A 101 -17.94 -10.89 1.94
C PRO A 101 -16.49 -10.65 1.49
N GLY A 102 -16.05 -11.37 0.44
CA GLY A 102 -14.66 -11.32 -0.02
C GLY A 102 -13.70 -12.21 0.79
N GLY A 103 -14.22 -13.15 1.57
CA GLY A 103 -13.43 -14.07 2.39
C GLY A 103 -12.75 -13.39 3.56
N ILE A 104 -13.32 -12.29 4.07
CA ILE A 104 -12.73 -11.52 5.17
C ILE A 104 -13.31 -12.02 6.50
N TRP A 105 -12.43 -12.14 7.49
CA TRP A 105 -12.76 -12.53 8.86
C TRP A 105 -12.26 -11.45 9.83
N LEU A 106 -13.13 -10.96 10.70
CA LEU A 106 -12.81 -9.94 11.68
C LEU A 106 -12.86 -10.49 13.10
N LEU A 107 -11.79 -10.31 13.86
CA LEU A 107 -11.81 -10.55 15.30
C LEU A 107 -12.13 -9.25 16.00
N ARG A 108 -13.31 -9.18 16.60
CA ARG A 108 -13.79 -7.99 17.31
C ARG A 108 -13.84 -8.26 18.80
N SER A 109 -13.34 -7.32 19.58
CA SER A 109 -13.38 -7.41 21.04
C SER A 109 -13.60 -6.05 21.66
N LYS A 110 -13.99 -6.04 22.94
CA LYS A 110 -14.17 -4.81 23.71
C LYS A 110 -12.88 -4.02 23.77
N PHE A 111 -12.95 -2.70 23.58
CA PHE A 111 -11.78 -1.85 23.62
C PHE A 111 -11.12 -1.89 25.01
N SER A 112 -9.87 -2.37 25.06
CA SER A 112 -9.10 -2.53 26.30
C SER A 112 -8.42 -1.23 26.78
N GLY A 113 -8.57 -0.12 26.03
CA GLY A 113 -7.78 1.10 26.22
C GLY A 113 -6.37 1.03 25.63
N ARG A 114 -5.94 -0.10 25.06
CA ARG A 114 -4.60 -0.29 24.49
C ARG A 114 -4.63 -0.20 22.96
N ILE A 115 -4.36 0.99 22.43
CA ILE A 115 -4.37 1.25 20.98
C ILE A 115 -3.45 0.30 20.18
N ASN A 116 -2.32 -0.14 20.74
CA ASN A 116 -1.37 -1.02 20.06
C ASN A 116 -1.92 -2.43 19.76
N GLU A 117 -3.07 -2.79 20.33
CA GLU A 117 -3.70 -4.10 20.14
C GLU A 117 -4.79 -4.08 19.07
N VAL A 118 -5.20 -2.90 18.60
CA VAL A 118 -6.35 -2.72 17.69
C VAL A 118 -5.90 -2.30 16.29
N VAL A 119 -6.72 -2.61 15.30
CA VAL A 119 -6.55 -2.13 13.93
C VAL A 119 -7.02 -0.68 13.86
N THR A 120 -6.18 0.18 13.31
CA THR A 120 -6.42 1.64 13.23
C THR A 120 -6.59 2.12 11.79
N GLU A 121 -5.94 1.44 10.84
CA GLU A 121 -6.04 1.73 9.42
C GLU A 121 -6.05 0.44 8.60
N VAL A 122 -6.76 0.50 7.46
CA VAL A 122 -6.84 -0.58 6.48
C VAL A 122 -6.72 0.02 5.08
N ASP A 123 -6.07 -0.71 4.19
CA ASP A 123 -5.84 -0.34 2.80
C ASP A 123 -5.92 -1.59 1.90
N VAL A 124 -5.93 -1.40 0.59
CA VAL A 124 -5.92 -2.48 -0.41
C VAL A 124 -4.76 -2.30 -1.35
N LEU A 125 -3.95 -3.33 -1.54
CA LEU A 125 -2.88 -3.38 -2.54
C LEU A 125 -3.17 -4.46 -3.57
N PHE A 126 -2.60 -4.36 -4.75
CA PHE A 126 -2.92 -5.20 -5.89
C PHE A 126 -1.69 -5.93 -6.41
N GLY A 127 -1.85 -7.20 -6.78
CA GLY A 127 -0.80 -8.04 -7.32
C GLY A 127 -0.38 -9.18 -6.38
N ILE A 128 0.08 -10.28 -6.97
CA ILE A 128 0.71 -11.38 -6.23
C ILE A 128 2.08 -10.95 -5.67
N ASP A 129 2.71 -10.01 -6.37
CA ASP A 129 3.97 -9.33 -6.08
C ASP A 129 3.79 -8.07 -5.21
N ALA A 130 2.57 -7.79 -4.75
CA ALA A 130 2.30 -6.66 -3.86
C ALA A 130 3.10 -6.77 -2.55
N VAL A 131 3.62 -5.63 -2.10
CA VAL A 131 4.33 -5.47 -0.83
C VAL A 131 3.85 -4.20 -0.14
N ASP A 132 3.88 -4.18 1.19
CA ASP A 132 3.62 -2.98 1.98
C ASP A 132 4.85 -2.60 2.80
N PRO A 133 5.70 -1.67 2.32
CA PRO A 133 6.93 -1.30 2.99
C PRO A 133 6.68 -0.31 4.15
N ARG A 134 5.44 0.13 4.38
CA ARG A 134 5.16 1.07 5.47
C ARG A 134 5.44 0.40 6.82
N PRO A 135 6.11 1.08 7.77
CA PRO A 135 6.39 0.50 9.08
C PRO A 135 5.11 0.05 9.79
N GLN A 136 5.15 -1.18 10.34
CA GLN A 136 4.06 -1.81 11.12
C GLN A 136 2.78 -2.14 10.34
N TRP A 137 2.74 -1.89 9.02
CA TRP A 137 1.68 -2.42 8.18
C TRP A 137 1.91 -3.90 7.90
N VAL A 138 0.82 -4.66 7.85
CA VAL A 138 0.83 -6.08 7.54
C VAL A 138 -0.07 -6.32 6.34
N LEU A 139 0.54 -6.77 5.24
CA LEU A 139 -0.16 -7.21 4.04
C LEU A 139 -0.58 -8.67 4.21
N MET A 140 -1.87 -8.96 4.05
CA MET A 140 -2.40 -10.31 4.19
C MET A 140 -1.92 -11.20 3.03
N GLU A 141 -1.52 -12.43 3.34
CA GLU A 141 -1.00 -13.39 2.35
C GLU A 141 -2.05 -13.75 1.30
N SER A 142 -3.26 -14.10 1.74
CA SER A 142 -4.36 -14.44 0.84
C SER A 142 -5.00 -13.19 0.24
N SER A 143 -5.39 -13.29 -1.02
CA SER A 143 -6.18 -12.28 -1.71
C SER A 143 -7.65 -12.33 -1.29
N LEU A 144 -8.34 -11.19 -1.44
CA LEU A 144 -9.79 -11.13 -1.34
C LEU A 144 -10.41 -12.13 -2.32
N GLN A 145 -11.38 -12.91 -1.84
CA GLN A 145 -12.11 -13.89 -2.64
C GLN A 145 -13.18 -13.19 -3.48
N LEU A 146 -12.71 -12.47 -4.50
CA LEU A 146 -13.55 -11.75 -5.46
C LEU A 146 -13.75 -12.60 -6.71
N ASN A 147 -14.92 -12.49 -7.34
CA ASN A 147 -15.20 -13.12 -8.63
C ASN A 147 -14.54 -12.36 -9.80
N ALA A 148 -13.25 -12.08 -9.68
CA ALA A 148 -12.46 -11.33 -10.66
C ALA A 148 -12.00 -12.23 -11.82
N ARG A 149 -11.71 -11.61 -12.97
CA ARG A 149 -11.10 -12.32 -14.11
C ARG A 149 -9.67 -12.74 -13.73
N SER A 150 -9.25 -13.93 -14.18
CA SER A 150 -7.94 -14.52 -13.85
C SER A 150 -6.71 -13.71 -14.30
N LYS A 151 -6.87 -12.69 -15.15
CA LYS A 151 -5.78 -11.85 -15.65
C LYS A 151 -5.55 -10.57 -14.84
N LEU A 152 -6.38 -10.29 -13.84
CA LEU A 152 -6.27 -9.07 -13.06
C LEU A 152 -5.30 -9.27 -11.88
N PRO A 153 -4.48 -8.25 -11.55
CA PRO A 153 -3.79 -8.23 -10.26
C PRO A 153 -4.77 -8.45 -9.11
N VAL A 154 -4.47 -9.43 -8.26
CA VAL A 154 -5.34 -9.82 -7.14
C VAL A 154 -5.37 -8.72 -6.07
N ALA A 155 -6.54 -8.42 -5.51
CA ALA A 155 -6.67 -7.47 -4.41
C ALA A 155 -6.30 -8.13 -3.07
N ARG A 156 -5.42 -7.51 -2.30
CA ARG A 156 -4.94 -7.97 -0.98
C ARG A 156 -5.13 -6.88 0.06
N LEU A 157 -5.61 -7.26 1.23
CA LEU A 157 -5.86 -6.34 2.33
C LEU A 157 -4.56 -6.06 3.08
N SER A 158 -4.29 -4.79 3.40
CA SER A 158 -3.20 -4.38 4.28
C SER A 158 -3.76 -3.65 5.49
N ALA A 159 -3.20 -3.87 6.67
CA ALA A 159 -3.70 -3.29 7.91
C ALA A 159 -2.57 -2.76 8.79
N LEU A 160 -2.83 -1.62 9.44
CA LEU A 160 -2.00 -1.09 10.52
C LEU A 160 -2.62 -1.45 11.87
N ARG A 161 -1.80 -2.07 12.73
CA ARG A 161 -2.16 -2.28 14.13
C ARG A 161 -1.46 -1.25 15.01
N GLY A 162 -2.22 -0.60 15.89
CA GLY A 162 -1.72 0.48 16.72
C GLY A 162 -1.45 1.74 15.93
N ARG A 163 -0.50 2.54 16.41
CA ARG A 163 -0.09 3.75 15.70
C ARG A 163 1.25 3.49 15.02
N ALA A 164 1.38 3.98 13.80
CA ALA A 164 2.67 4.06 13.14
C ALA A 164 3.58 4.89 14.05
N LYS A 165 4.55 4.24 14.68
CA LYS A 165 5.59 4.93 15.44
C LYS A 165 6.29 5.83 14.44
N SER A 166 6.45 7.10 14.79
CA SER A 166 7.51 7.89 14.16
C SER A 166 8.77 7.05 14.25
N ARG A 167 9.45 6.81 13.11
CA ARG A 167 10.82 6.31 13.17
C ARG A 167 11.52 7.17 14.23
N PRO A 168 12.25 6.59 15.19
CA PRO A 168 13.03 7.37 16.13
C PRO A 168 13.76 8.45 15.34
N ASP A 169 13.90 9.63 15.94
CA ASP A 169 14.55 10.80 15.37
C ASP A 169 16.06 10.58 15.09
N ASP A 170 16.46 9.36 14.77
CA ASP A 170 17.55 9.05 13.85
C ASP A 170 17.14 9.59 12.46
N HIS A 171 17.01 10.91 12.35
CA HIS A 171 17.52 11.56 11.17
C HIS A 171 18.95 11.07 11.04
N ALA A 172 19.16 10.00 10.25
CA ALA A 172 20.48 9.63 9.78
C ALA A 172 20.96 10.87 9.02
N VAL A 173 21.65 11.75 9.75
CA VAL A 173 22.10 13.02 9.21
C VAL A 173 23.05 12.62 8.11
N LEU A 174 22.66 12.88 6.87
CA LEU A 174 23.47 12.56 5.72
C LEU A 174 24.81 13.27 5.89
N ARG A 175 25.85 12.49 6.18
CA ARG A 175 27.19 12.95 6.49
C ARG A 175 28.17 12.07 5.76
N VAL A 176 29.27 12.68 5.33
CA VAL A 176 30.43 11.94 4.86
C VAL A 176 30.90 11.04 6.01
N LYS A 177 31.13 9.76 5.70
CA LYS A 177 31.64 8.77 6.66
C LYS A 177 33.04 9.17 7.15
N ASP A 178 33.49 8.58 8.26
CA ASP A 178 34.83 8.83 8.83
C ASP A 178 35.99 8.55 7.84
N ASN A 179 35.75 7.71 6.83
CA ASN A 179 36.71 7.42 5.76
C ASN A 179 36.74 8.47 4.64
N GLY A 180 36.01 9.58 4.78
CA GLY A 180 35.95 10.66 3.79
C GLY A 180 35.08 10.34 2.56
N LYS A 181 34.30 9.25 2.57
CA LYS A 181 33.45 8.85 1.43
C LYS A 181 31.97 9.03 1.74
N PHE A 182 31.21 9.31 0.69
CA PHE A 182 29.74 9.33 0.68
C PHE A 182 29.29 8.69 -0.63
N LYS A 183 28.47 7.63 -0.55
CA LYS A 183 28.05 6.87 -1.73
C LYS A 183 26.57 7.14 -2.05
N ILE A 184 26.29 7.47 -3.30
CA ILE A 184 24.94 7.65 -3.82
C ILE A 184 24.69 6.56 -4.86
N VAL A 185 23.53 5.90 -4.77
CA VAL A 185 22.99 5.09 -5.86
C VAL A 185 21.83 5.86 -6.49
N GLN A 186 21.89 6.03 -7.81
CA GLN A 186 20.82 6.68 -8.58
C GLN A 186 20.04 5.60 -9.34
N ILE A 187 18.71 5.64 -9.25
CA ILE A 187 17.80 4.71 -9.93
C ILE A 187 16.78 5.55 -10.71
N SER A 188 16.51 5.16 -11.94
CA SER A 188 15.58 5.83 -12.84
C SER A 188 14.85 4.82 -13.71
N ASP A 189 13.73 5.23 -14.31
CA ASP A 189 13.08 4.50 -15.41
C ASP A 189 12.74 3.04 -15.05
N MET A 190 12.32 2.78 -13.81
CA MET A 190 11.89 1.44 -13.39
C MET A 190 10.61 1.00 -14.10
N HIS A 191 9.73 1.96 -14.43
CA HIS A 191 8.44 1.72 -15.06
C HIS A 191 7.63 0.58 -14.43
N MET A 192 7.56 0.56 -13.10
CA MET A 192 6.80 -0.45 -12.37
C MET A 192 5.31 -0.37 -12.72
N VAL A 193 4.66 -1.52 -12.80
CA VAL A 193 3.22 -1.64 -13.06
C VAL A 193 2.47 -2.17 -11.83
N THR A 194 1.14 -2.19 -11.87
CA THR A 194 0.34 -2.64 -10.71
C THR A 194 0.54 -4.12 -10.38
N GLY A 195 0.74 -5.00 -11.36
CA GLY A 195 1.07 -6.42 -11.16
C GLY A 195 2.50 -6.75 -11.55
N VAL A 196 2.78 -8.00 -11.89
CA VAL A 196 4.15 -8.50 -12.18
C VAL A 196 4.83 -7.91 -13.42
N GLY A 197 4.09 -7.23 -14.30
CA GLY A 197 4.60 -6.77 -15.59
C GLY A 197 4.98 -7.91 -16.53
N VAL A 198 5.25 -7.58 -17.80
CA VAL A 198 5.68 -8.55 -18.80
C VAL A 198 6.87 -7.99 -19.58
N CYS A 199 7.97 -8.73 -19.61
CA CYS A 199 9.10 -8.48 -20.48
C CYS A 199 8.69 -8.70 -21.94
N LYS A 200 8.50 -7.65 -22.75
CA LYS A 200 8.04 -7.78 -24.15
C LYS A 200 9.17 -7.72 -25.18
N ASP A 201 10.27 -7.07 -24.82
CA ASP A 201 11.37 -6.66 -25.70
C ASP A 201 12.74 -6.97 -25.09
N ALA A 202 12.79 -7.86 -24.11
CA ALA A 202 14.04 -8.32 -23.51
C ALA A 202 14.88 -9.07 -24.55
N VAL A 203 16.16 -8.73 -24.65
CA VAL A 203 17.14 -9.37 -25.56
C VAL A 203 18.38 -9.82 -24.80
N ASP A 204 19.02 -10.88 -25.27
CA ASP A 204 20.31 -11.32 -24.75
C ASP A 204 21.49 -10.50 -25.29
N ALA A 205 22.70 -10.82 -24.82
CA ALA A 205 23.94 -10.15 -25.25
C ALA A 205 24.25 -10.28 -26.76
N HIS A 206 23.52 -11.14 -27.48
CA HIS A 206 23.63 -11.35 -28.92
C HIS A 206 22.47 -10.73 -29.70
N GLY A 207 21.59 -9.98 -29.03
CA GLY A 207 20.43 -9.34 -29.64
C GLY A 207 19.29 -10.30 -29.96
N LYS A 208 19.29 -11.50 -29.37
CA LYS A 208 18.19 -12.46 -29.53
C LYS A 208 17.12 -12.21 -28.48
N ASN A 209 15.85 -12.19 -28.91
CA ASN A 209 14.72 -12.07 -28.01
C ASN A 209 14.72 -13.17 -26.95
N LEU A 210 14.56 -12.74 -25.70
CA LEU A 210 14.33 -13.59 -24.55
C LEU A 210 12.83 -13.95 -24.46
N PRO A 211 12.47 -15.08 -23.82
CA PRO A 211 11.08 -15.40 -23.55
C PRO A 211 10.43 -14.35 -22.64
N GLU A 212 9.10 -14.25 -22.69
CA GLU A 212 8.34 -13.43 -21.75
C GLU A 212 8.66 -13.82 -20.30
N CYS A 213 8.82 -12.81 -19.45
CA CYS A 213 9.06 -12.97 -18.02
C CYS A 213 8.23 -11.97 -17.21
N GLU A 214 8.11 -12.25 -15.92
CA GLU A 214 7.63 -11.28 -14.93
C GLU A 214 8.70 -10.19 -14.74
N ALA A 215 8.41 -8.98 -15.22
CA ALA A 215 9.40 -7.91 -15.29
C ALA A 215 9.69 -7.28 -13.92
N ASP A 216 8.64 -6.91 -13.18
CA ASP A 216 8.75 -6.17 -11.94
C ASP A 216 9.53 -6.94 -10.85
N PRO A 217 9.29 -8.25 -10.62
CA PRO A 217 10.10 -9.03 -9.67
C PRO A 217 11.59 -9.07 -10.02
N LEU A 218 11.94 -9.11 -11.32
CA LEU A 218 13.33 -9.09 -11.77
C LEU A 218 13.98 -7.73 -11.48
N THR A 219 13.27 -6.63 -11.76
CA THR A 219 13.73 -5.26 -11.45
C THR A 219 13.95 -5.07 -9.94
N VAL A 220 13.00 -5.51 -9.11
CA VAL A 220 13.11 -5.45 -7.64
C VAL A 220 14.29 -6.27 -7.15
N HIS A 221 14.50 -7.48 -7.68
CA HIS A 221 15.63 -8.33 -7.31
C HIS A 221 16.97 -7.71 -7.70
N LEU A 222 17.07 -7.13 -8.91
CA LEU A 222 18.26 -6.43 -9.38
C LEU A 222 18.61 -5.25 -8.46
N ILE A 223 17.61 -4.42 -8.13
CA ILE A 223 17.81 -3.28 -7.23
C ILE A 223 18.24 -3.74 -5.85
N GLY A 224 17.60 -4.78 -5.29
CA GLY A 224 18.01 -5.37 -4.02
C GLY A 224 19.48 -5.78 -4.02
N ASN A 225 19.93 -6.49 -5.05
CA ASN A 225 21.33 -6.91 -5.20
C ASN A 225 22.29 -5.72 -5.30
N ILE A 226 21.94 -4.68 -6.07
CA ILE A 226 22.73 -3.45 -6.17
C ILE A 226 22.87 -2.80 -4.79
N LEU A 227 21.77 -2.66 -4.04
CA LEU A 227 21.80 -2.04 -2.71
C LEU A 227 22.62 -2.85 -1.70
N ASP A 228 22.60 -4.19 -1.79
CA ASP A 228 23.36 -5.08 -0.91
C ASP A 228 24.88 -5.04 -1.18
N VAL A 229 25.24 -4.96 -2.46
CA VAL A 229 26.65 -4.83 -2.89
C VAL A 229 27.18 -3.43 -2.62
N GLU A 230 26.45 -2.41 -3.04
CA GLU A 230 26.93 -1.03 -2.98
C GLU A 230 26.86 -0.44 -1.57
N LYS A 231 25.84 -0.79 -0.77
CA LYS A 231 25.59 -0.23 0.57
C LYS A 231 25.66 1.31 0.57
N PRO A 232 24.82 1.98 -0.24
CA PRO A 232 24.89 3.44 -0.38
C PRO A 232 24.47 4.17 0.90
N ASP A 233 24.92 5.41 1.02
CA ASP A 233 24.51 6.34 2.08
C ASP A 233 23.18 7.04 1.73
N LEU A 234 22.86 7.12 0.45
CA LEU A 234 21.67 7.78 -0.08
C LEU A 234 21.25 7.12 -1.41
N VAL A 235 19.95 6.93 -1.60
CA VAL A 235 19.37 6.58 -2.90
C VAL A 235 18.64 7.78 -3.49
N ILE A 236 18.82 8.05 -4.77
CA ILE A 236 18.07 9.07 -5.51
C ILE A 236 17.26 8.39 -6.61
N LEU A 237 15.93 8.54 -6.54
CA LEU A 237 15.01 8.14 -7.60
C LEU A 237 14.80 9.33 -8.54
N THR A 238 15.26 9.25 -9.79
CA THR A 238 15.29 10.39 -10.71
C THR A 238 14.12 10.45 -11.71
N GLY A 239 12.99 9.82 -11.37
CA GLY A 239 11.76 9.85 -12.17
C GLY A 239 11.50 8.59 -12.99
N ASP A 240 10.28 8.47 -13.49
CA ASP A 240 9.75 7.36 -14.27
C ASP A 240 9.87 6.02 -13.53
N GLN A 241 9.55 6.07 -12.24
CA GLN A 241 9.49 4.88 -11.41
C GLN A 241 8.25 4.05 -11.73
N LEU A 242 7.19 4.70 -12.21
CA LEU A 242 5.94 4.09 -12.61
C LEU A 242 5.76 4.12 -14.14
N HIS A 243 5.09 3.10 -14.65
CA HIS A 243 4.61 3.11 -16.03
C HIS A 243 3.34 3.99 -16.15
N HIS A 244 3.06 4.54 -17.33
CA HIS A 244 1.86 5.36 -17.55
C HIS A 244 0.55 4.54 -17.55
N ASP A 245 0.65 3.24 -17.83
CA ASP A 245 -0.47 2.31 -17.92
C ASP A 245 -0.56 1.45 -16.66
N ILE A 246 -1.07 2.06 -15.59
CA ILE A 246 -1.24 1.44 -14.27
C ILE A 246 -2.65 1.65 -13.76
N SER A 247 -3.18 0.66 -13.03
CA SER A 247 -4.52 0.72 -12.44
C SER A 247 -4.51 1.17 -10.97
N ASP A 248 -3.38 0.99 -10.30
CA ASP A 248 -3.12 1.47 -8.94
C ASP A 248 -1.64 1.85 -8.79
N SER A 249 -1.38 3.15 -8.62
CA SER A 249 -0.03 3.71 -8.46
C SER A 249 0.63 3.27 -7.16
N GLN A 250 -0.13 3.10 -6.09
CA GLN A 250 0.44 2.82 -4.77
C GLN A 250 1.07 1.43 -4.73
N SER A 251 0.41 0.42 -5.28
CA SER A 251 0.93 -0.95 -5.36
C SER A 251 2.22 -1.02 -6.19
N ALA A 252 2.27 -0.31 -7.32
CA ALA A 252 3.47 -0.22 -8.16
C ALA A 252 4.61 0.50 -7.43
N LEU A 253 4.32 1.66 -6.83
CA LEU A 253 5.30 2.48 -6.11
C LEU A 253 5.89 1.76 -4.92
N PHE A 254 5.07 1.03 -4.16
CA PHE A 254 5.51 0.30 -2.98
C PHE A 254 6.54 -0.77 -3.33
N LYS A 255 6.39 -1.46 -4.47
CA LYS A 255 7.42 -2.37 -4.99
C LYS A 255 8.73 -1.65 -5.29
N ALA A 256 8.66 -0.50 -5.95
CA ALA A 256 9.82 0.33 -6.29
C ALA A 256 10.63 0.76 -5.04
N VAL A 257 9.95 1.17 -3.97
CA VAL A 257 10.62 1.70 -2.77
C VAL A 257 10.92 0.65 -1.70
N ALA A 258 10.29 -0.53 -1.74
CA ALA A 258 10.45 -1.56 -0.71
C ALA A 258 11.91 -1.96 -0.45
N PRO A 259 12.75 -2.26 -1.47
CA PRO A 259 14.15 -2.62 -1.24
C PRO A 259 14.96 -1.55 -0.49
N ILE A 260 14.63 -0.27 -0.71
CA ILE A 260 15.29 0.87 -0.07
C ILE A 260 14.83 1.00 1.39
N ILE A 261 13.51 0.89 1.61
CA ILE A 261 12.89 1.06 2.92
C ILE A 261 13.27 -0.06 3.88
N GLU A 262 13.30 -1.31 3.42
CA GLU A 262 13.71 -2.48 4.20
C GLU A 262 15.14 -2.35 4.72
N ARG A 263 16.04 -1.76 3.91
CA ARG A 263 17.44 -1.52 4.27
C ARG A 263 17.63 -0.26 5.11
N SER A 264 16.56 0.47 5.42
CA SER A 264 16.59 1.75 6.13
C SER A 264 17.52 2.78 5.48
N ILE A 265 17.66 2.73 4.15
CA ILE A 265 18.50 3.67 3.41
C ILE A 265 17.70 4.97 3.21
N PRO A 266 18.24 6.15 3.57
CA PRO A 266 17.63 7.42 3.22
C PRO A 266 17.49 7.56 1.70
N PHE A 267 16.37 8.11 1.23
CA PHE A 267 16.18 8.34 -0.19
C PHE A 267 15.43 9.64 -0.48
N ALA A 268 15.64 10.16 -1.68
CA ALA A 268 14.86 11.25 -2.25
C ALA A 268 14.32 10.82 -3.62
N ALA A 269 13.19 11.38 -4.01
CA ALA A 269 12.56 11.08 -5.28
C ALA A 269 12.13 12.37 -5.98
N VAL A 270 12.22 12.36 -7.31
CA VAL A 270 11.58 13.34 -8.19
C VAL A 270 10.66 12.60 -9.15
N PHE A 271 9.61 13.28 -9.61
CA PHE A 271 8.68 12.73 -10.60
C PHE A 271 9.25 12.90 -12.00
N GLY A 272 9.21 11.82 -12.77
CA GLY A 272 9.32 11.85 -14.22
C GLY A 272 7.98 12.21 -14.87
N ASN A 273 7.89 12.07 -16.19
CA ASN A 273 6.63 12.33 -16.90
C ASN A 273 5.65 11.17 -16.67
N HIS A 274 6.11 9.92 -16.80
CA HIS A 274 5.26 8.73 -16.70
C HIS A 274 4.68 8.53 -15.30
N ASP A 275 5.36 9.01 -14.25
CA ASP A 275 4.85 8.97 -12.87
C ASP A 275 3.53 9.76 -12.67
N SER A 276 3.28 10.73 -13.56
CA SER A 276 2.11 11.62 -13.50
C SER A 276 1.19 11.48 -14.71
N GLU A 277 1.56 10.66 -15.69
CA GLU A 277 0.76 10.40 -16.88
C GLU A 277 -0.15 9.21 -16.63
N GLY A 278 -1.47 9.42 -16.72
CA GLY A 278 -2.46 8.36 -16.61
C GLY A 278 -3.64 8.74 -15.74
N ILE A 279 -4.75 8.03 -15.92
CA ILE A 279 -6.00 8.28 -15.17
C ILE A 279 -5.90 7.87 -13.70
N HIS A 280 -4.96 7.00 -13.36
CA HIS A 280 -4.70 6.51 -12.00
C HIS A 280 -3.29 6.85 -11.51
N ALA A 281 -2.61 7.77 -12.21
CA ALA A 281 -1.26 8.23 -11.89
C ALA A 281 -1.24 9.13 -10.64
N LEU A 282 -0.04 9.38 -10.13
CA LEU A 282 0.16 10.24 -8.97
C LEU A 282 -0.08 11.72 -9.34
N SER A 283 -0.85 12.43 -8.49
CA SER A 283 -1.03 13.89 -8.63
C SER A 283 0.29 14.62 -8.35
N ARG A 284 0.57 15.67 -9.13
CA ARG A 284 1.70 16.60 -8.88
C ARG A 284 1.29 17.78 -7.98
N GLU A 285 0.00 17.90 -7.67
CA GLU A 285 -0.62 18.95 -6.86
C GLU A 285 -1.02 18.43 -5.47
#